data_AF-A0A0W0VXI5-F1
#
_entry.id   AF-A0A0W0VXI5-F1
#
_cell.length_a   1.000
_cell.length_b   1.000
_cell.length_c   1.000
_cell.angle_alpha   90.00
_cell.angle_beta   90.00
_cell.angle_gamma   90.00
#
_symmetry.space_group_name_H-M   'P 1'
#
loop_
_entity.id
_entity.type
_entity.pdbx_description
1 polymer ?
#
loop_
_entity_poly.entity_id
_entity_poly.type
_entity_poly.pdbx_seq_one_letter_code
_entity_poly.pdbx_strand_id
1 'polypeptide(L)'
;MPNIAAIRWVTRGEKKPPVIQYMLLDDNLDYLIYPKEIAVTDLETDIDAIFQAIEKLAWKNSPLEIHFKSINQSYGRHRKDSFQFHRLIKKRLAKKNLLKPNSRTALLLKKDNLRRFKSALYLLDIDCKTKGCAFIAHLWAIALKATRSRVPLVIKKIWKARYGITRMTQQDLQKFLEFYTHLSA
;
A
#
# COMPACT_ATOMS: atom_id res chain seq x y z
N MET A 1 9.87 13.56 0.26
CA MET A 1 9.07 12.62 1.09
C MET A 1 9.88 11.33 1.28
N PRO A 2 9.53 10.37 2.15
CA PRO A 2 10.21 9.07 2.13
C PRO A 2 9.74 8.23 0.94
N ASN A 3 10.58 7.31 0.49
CA ASN A 3 10.15 6.16 -0.31
C ASN A 3 9.20 5.31 0.53
N ILE A 4 8.12 4.82 -0.06
CA ILE A 4 7.07 4.09 0.69
C ILE A 4 6.85 2.72 0.08
N ALA A 5 7.21 1.68 0.82
CA ALA A 5 6.85 0.31 0.48
C ALA A 5 5.51 -0.08 1.12
N ALA A 6 4.70 -0.83 0.36
CA ALA A 6 3.55 -1.55 0.89
C ALA A 6 3.73 -3.04 0.70
N ILE A 7 3.46 -3.82 1.74
CA ILE A 7 3.52 -5.29 1.72
C ILE A 7 2.22 -5.86 2.28
N ARG A 8 1.61 -6.84 1.60
CA ARG A 8 0.33 -7.42 1.99
C ARG A 8 0.36 -8.93 1.87
N TRP A 9 0.03 -9.60 2.97
CA TRP A 9 -0.26 -11.03 2.99
C TRP A 9 -1.68 -11.31 2.49
N VAL A 10 -1.83 -12.29 1.61
CA VAL A 10 -3.14 -12.75 1.12
C VAL A 10 -3.17 -14.27 1.12
N THR A 11 -4.09 -14.83 1.90
CA THR A 11 -4.41 -16.27 1.84
C THR A 11 -5.19 -16.56 0.57
N ARG A 12 -4.84 -17.65 -0.12
CA ARG A 12 -5.65 -18.21 -1.21
C ARG A 12 -6.47 -19.39 -0.68
N GLY A 13 -7.39 -19.90 -1.50
CA GLY A 13 -8.19 -21.08 -1.14
C GLY A 13 -7.31 -22.28 -0.75
N GLU A 14 -7.89 -23.29 -0.09
CA GLU A 14 -7.14 -24.36 0.60
C GLU A 14 -6.05 -25.05 -0.24
N LYS A 15 -6.26 -25.19 -1.54
CA LYS A 15 -5.34 -25.87 -2.47
C LYS A 15 -4.31 -24.94 -3.12
N LYS A 16 -4.29 -23.65 -2.78
CA LYS A 16 -3.39 -22.66 -3.39
C LYS A 16 -2.47 -22.06 -2.33
N PRO A 17 -1.17 -21.92 -2.63
CA PRO A 17 -0.25 -21.27 -1.70
C PRO A 17 -0.71 -19.82 -1.44
N PRO A 18 -0.46 -19.28 -0.25
CA PRO A 18 -0.67 -17.85 0.00
C PRO A 18 0.23 -17.02 -0.92
N VAL A 19 -0.08 -15.73 -1.04
CA VAL A 19 0.72 -14.78 -1.80
C VAL A 19 1.11 -13.58 -0.97
N ILE A 20 2.27 -13.02 -1.31
CA ILE A 20 2.70 -11.70 -0.85
C ILE A 20 2.56 -10.73 -2.01
N GLN A 21 1.79 -9.68 -1.79
CA GLN A 21 1.65 -8.55 -2.70
C GLN A 21 2.53 -7.41 -2.19
N TYR A 22 3.28 -6.74 -3.06
CA TYR A 22 4.13 -5.63 -2.65
C TYR A 22 4.32 -4.60 -3.76
N MET A 23 4.68 -3.38 -3.37
CA MET A 23 5.10 -2.30 -4.26
C MET A 23 6.04 -1.35 -3.52
N LEU A 24 6.75 -0.51 -4.28
CA LEU A 24 7.57 0.57 -3.76
C LEU A 24 7.26 1.85 -4.55
N LEU A 25 6.90 2.89 -3.81
CA LEU A 25 6.73 4.23 -4.32
C LEU A 25 7.96 5.08 -3.97
N ASP A 26 8.35 5.97 -4.86
CA ASP A 26 9.28 7.04 -4.51
C ASP A 26 8.57 8.15 -3.72
N ASP A 27 9.27 9.25 -3.53
CA ASP A 27 8.76 10.39 -2.79
C ASP A 27 7.77 11.28 -3.54
N ASN A 28 7.67 11.11 -4.86
CA ASN A 28 6.66 11.71 -5.74
C ASN A 28 5.46 10.79 -5.99
N LEU A 29 5.42 9.63 -5.33
CA LEU A 29 4.39 8.60 -5.50
C LEU A 29 4.43 7.91 -6.88
N ASP A 30 5.60 7.89 -7.51
CA ASP A 30 5.85 7.09 -8.71
C ASP A 30 6.38 5.71 -8.36
N TYR A 31 6.13 4.73 -9.24
CA TYR A 31 6.51 3.36 -8.98
C TYR A 31 8.02 3.16 -9.20
N LEU A 32 8.75 2.87 -8.11
CA LEU A 32 10.08 2.26 -8.19
C LEU A 32 9.97 0.74 -8.38
N ILE A 33 8.96 0.14 -7.73
CA ILE A 33 8.54 -1.24 -7.98
C ILE A 33 7.05 -1.19 -8.27
N TYR A 34 6.69 -1.45 -9.54
CA TYR A 34 5.29 -1.64 -9.92
C TYR A 34 4.67 -2.77 -9.09
N PRO A 35 3.37 -2.70 -8.72
CA PRO A 35 2.69 -3.72 -7.95
C PRO A 35 2.96 -5.15 -8.43
N LYS A 36 3.48 -5.98 -7.53
CA LYS A 36 3.82 -7.38 -7.77
C LYS A 36 3.09 -8.29 -6.80
N GLU A 37 2.90 -9.52 -7.23
CA GLU A 37 2.35 -10.61 -6.43
C GLU A 37 3.24 -11.84 -6.62
N ILE A 38 3.65 -12.47 -5.52
CA ILE A 38 4.44 -13.70 -5.55
C ILE A 38 3.74 -14.79 -4.75
N ALA A 39 3.76 -16.02 -5.28
CA ALA A 39 3.35 -17.21 -4.54
C ALA A 39 4.41 -17.54 -3.50
N VAL A 40 3.96 -17.80 -2.27
CA VAL A 40 4.87 -18.15 -1.18
C VAL A 40 5.28 -19.60 -1.33
N THR A 41 6.59 -19.82 -1.44
CA THR A 41 7.21 -21.14 -1.50
C THR A 41 8.03 -21.40 -0.25
N ASP A 42 8.84 -20.42 0.14
CA ASP A 42 9.55 -20.37 1.41
C ASP A 42 9.42 -18.97 2.01
N LEU A 43 8.72 -18.87 3.14
CA LEU A 43 8.31 -17.59 3.70
C LEU A 43 9.48 -16.67 4.06
N GLU A 44 10.58 -17.22 4.56
CA GLU A 44 11.72 -16.42 4.99
C GLU A 44 12.52 -15.92 3.78
N THR A 45 12.80 -16.80 2.83
CA THR A 45 13.48 -16.47 1.56
C THR A 45 12.67 -15.47 0.74
N ASP A 46 11.36 -15.67 0.63
CA ASP A 46 10.47 -14.76 -0.12
C ASP A 46 10.42 -13.36 0.50
N ILE A 47 10.38 -13.27 1.83
CA ILE A 47 10.45 -11.98 2.53
C ILE A 47 11.82 -11.33 2.31
N ASP A 48 12.92 -12.08 2.41
CA ASP A 48 14.25 -11.53 2.22
C ASP A 48 14.48 -11.01 0.80
N ALA A 49 14.00 -11.74 -0.21
CA ALA A 49 14.03 -11.29 -1.59
C ALA A 49 13.24 -9.98 -1.79
N ILE A 50 12.06 -9.85 -1.16
CA ILE A 50 11.27 -8.59 -1.21
C ILE A 50 12.05 -7.44 -0.59
N PHE A 51 12.65 -7.63 0.60
CA PHE A 51 13.42 -6.57 1.26
C PHE A 51 14.65 -6.17 0.45
N GLN A 52 15.39 -7.13 -0.12
CA GLN A 52 16.52 -6.85 -1.00
C GLN A 52 16.09 -6.04 -2.23
N ALA A 53 14.98 -6.40 -2.87
CA ALA A 53 14.44 -5.67 -4.02
C ALA A 53 14.06 -4.22 -3.66
N ILE A 54 13.41 -4.02 -2.51
CA ILE A 54 13.05 -2.69 -2.01
C ILE A 54 14.30 -1.86 -1.73
N GLU A 55 15.27 -2.43 -1.02
CA GLU A 55 16.49 -1.75 -0.59
C GLU A 55 17.32 -1.31 -1.79
N LYS A 56 17.54 -2.21 -2.76
CA LYS A 56 18.28 -1.92 -4.00
C LYS A 56 17.78 -0.66 -4.72
N LEU A 57 16.49 -0.36 -4.63
CA LEU A 57 15.87 0.77 -5.32
C LEU A 57 15.64 1.98 -4.40
N ALA A 58 15.47 1.76 -3.10
CA ALA A 58 15.21 2.83 -2.13
C ALA A 58 16.44 3.70 -1.83
N TRP A 59 17.66 3.24 -2.14
CA TRP A 59 18.93 3.88 -1.74
C TRP A 59 19.27 5.23 -2.38
N LYS A 60 18.40 5.79 -3.23
CA LYS A 60 18.59 7.15 -3.75
C LYS A 60 18.20 8.19 -2.70
N ASN A 61 19.08 8.45 -1.71
CA ASN A 61 19.07 9.57 -0.74
C ASN A 61 17.78 9.85 0.06
N SER A 62 16.75 9.02 -0.05
CA SER A 62 15.45 9.25 0.57
C SER A 62 15.21 8.24 1.69
N PRO A 63 14.65 8.66 2.84
CA PRO A 63 14.28 7.74 3.91
C PRO A 63 13.26 6.71 3.40
N LEU A 64 13.29 5.49 3.94
CA LEU A 64 12.38 4.41 3.58
C LEU A 64 11.33 4.19 4.67
N GLU A 65 10.06 4.12 4.28
CA GLU A 65 8.96 3.67 5.12
C GLU A 65 8.37 2.38 4.58
N ILE A 66 8.18 1.38 5.45
CA ILE A 66 7.53 0.13 5.07
C ILE A 66 6.23 -0.02 5.87
N HIS A 67 5.12 -0.09 5.14
CA HIS A 67 3.80 -0.38 5.69
C HIS A 67 3.35 -1.76 5.27
N PHE A 68 2.76 -2.52 6.20
CA PHE A 68 2.32 -3.86 5.89
C PHE A 68 0.94 -4.22 6.45
N LYS A 69 0.31 -5.19 5.79
CA LYS A 69 -0.93 -5.85 6.23
C LYS A 69 -0.70 -7.35 6.36
N SER A 70 -0.89 -7.86 7.57
CA SER A 70 -1.17 -9.28 7.84
C SER A 70 -2.65 -9.48 8.16
N ILE A 71 -3.15 -10.71 8.11
CA ILE A 71 -4.53 -11.01 8.53
C ILE A 71 -4.59 -11.00 10.07
N ASN A 72 -5.60 -10.35 10.65
CA ASN A 72 -5.81 -10.25 12.10
C ASN A 72 -6.81 -11.31 12.58
N GLN A 73 -6.81 -11.58 13.90
CA GLN A 73 -7.57 -12.59 14.67
C GLN A 73 -9.08 -12.74 14.39
N SER A 74 -9.72 -11.83 13.64
CA SER A 74 -11.18 -11.85 13.40
C SER A 74 -11.68 -13.08 12.61
N TYR A 75 -10.78 -13.93 12.10
CA TYR A 75 -11.10 -15.24 11.50
C TYR A 75 -10.96 -16.42 12.49
N GLY A 76 -11.15 -16.19 13.79
CA GLY A 76 -11.40 -17.25 14.78
C GLY A 76 -10.19 -18.02 15.31
N ARG A 77 -9.00 -17.87 14.70
CA ARG A 77 -7.66 -18.26 15.19
C ARG A 77 -6.66 -17.73 14.15
N HIS A 78 -5.45 -17.35 14.54
CA HIS A 78 -4.42 -17.06 13.54
C HIS A 78 -4.19 -18.33 12.71
N ARG A 79 -4.41 -18.29 11.38
CA ARG A 79 -3.69 -19.25 10.55
C ARG A 79 -2.19 -19.06 10.81
N LYS A 80 -1.51 -20.16 11.09
CA LYS A 80 -0.11 -20.19 11.55
C LYS A 80 0.82 -19.44 10.59
N ASP A 81 0.55 -19.54 9.29
CA ASP A 81 1.27 -18.89 8.20
C ASP A 81 1.21 -17.34 8.27
N SER A 82 0.03 -16.75 8.42
CA SER A 82 -0.12 -15.29 8.50
C SER A 82 0.50 -14.72 9.78
N PHE A 83 0.51 -15.49 10.87
CA PHE A 83 1.20 -15.10 12.11
C PHE A 83 2.71 -15.15 11.95
N GLN A 84 3.24 -16.21 11.33
CA GLN A 84 4.65 -16.31 10.98
C GLN A 84 5.08 -15.14 10.09
N PHE A 85 4.31 -14.80 9.05
CA PHE A 85 4.55 -13.63 8.21
C PHE A 85 4.62 -12.34 9.04
N HIS A 86 3.62 -12.10 9.90
CA HIS A 86 3.58 -10.90 10.75
C HIS A 86 4.84 -10.79 11.63
N ARG A 87 5.23 -11.90 12.27
CA ARG A 87 6.40 -11.95 13.15
C ARG A 87 7.70 -11.71 12.37
N LEU A 88 7.84 -12.32 11.19
CA LEU A 88 9.02 -12.16 10.35
C LEU A 88 9.17 -10.72 9.85
N ILE A 89 8.10 -10.12 9.29
CA ILE A 89 8.14 -8.73 8.85
C ILE A 89 8.52 -7.80 10.02
N LYS A 90 7.89 -7.95 11.20
CA LYS A 90 8.26 -7.13 12.37
C LYS A 90 9.72 -7.31 12.78
N LYS A 91 10.22 -8.54 12.82
CA LYS A 91 11.63 -8.83 13.14
C LYS A 91 12.56 -8.14 12.15
N ARG A 92 12.26 -8.20 10.85
CA ARG A 92 13.07 -7.57 9.79
C ARG A 92 13.03 -6.03 9.87
N LEU A 93 11.85 -5.45 10.09
CA LEU A 93 11.69 -4.00 10.29
C LEU A 93 12.44 -3.50 11.53
N ALA A 94 12.37 -4.24 12.65
CA ALA A 94 13.10 -3.90 13.86
C ALA A 94 14.61 -3.95 13.65
N LYS A 95 15.13 -5.04 13.04
CA LYS A 95 16.56 -5.21 12.73
C LYS A 95 17.13 -4.07 11.86
N LYS A 96 16.29 -3.47 11.01
CA LYS A 96 16.68 -2.40 10.08
C LYS A 96 16.31 -0.99 10.57
N ASN A 97 15.85 -0.84 11.81
CA ASN A 97 15.37 0.44 12.37
C ASN A 97 14.26 1.12 11.55
N LEU A 98 13.46 0.34 10.81
CA LEU A 98 12.32 0.80 10.01
C LEU A 98 10.98 0.69 10.76
N LEU A 99 11.00 0.14 11.96
CA LEU A 99 9.82 -0.03 12.78
C LEU A 99 9.46 1.28 13.49
N LYS A 100 8.45 1.98 12.97
CA LYS A 100 7.94 3.20 13.63
C LYS A 100 7.17 2.88 14.92
N PRO A 101 7.26 3.74 15.95
CA PRO A 101 6.36 3.69 17.10
C PRO A 101 4.91 3.82 16.62
N ASN A 102 4.00 3.03 17.19
CA ASN A 102 2.60 2.95 16.75
C ASN A 102 2.41 2.57 15.27
N SER A 103 3.29 1.71 14.72
CA SER A 103 3.11 1.05 13.42
C SER A 103 1.92 0.08 13.44
N ARG A 104 0.71 0.61 13.59
CA ARG A 104 -0.52 -0.15 13.40
C ARG A 104 -0.50 -0.71 11.98
N THR A 105 -0.69 -2.02 11.89
CA THR A 105 -0.92 -2.74 10.64
C THR A 105 -1.97 -1.95 9.84
N ALA A 106 -1.72 -1.74 8.54
CA ALA A 106 -2.66 -0.99 7.71
C ALA A 106 -4.06 -1.63 7.77
N LEU A 107 -5.12 -0.84 7.59
CA LEU A 107 -6.48 -1.34 7.50
C LEU A 107 -6.90 -1.40 6.04
N LEU A 108 -7.64 -2.43 5.66
CA LEU A 108 -8.26 -2.47 4.34
C LEU A 108 -9.49 -1.57 4.33
N LEU A 109 -9.68 -0.83 3.24
CA LEU A 109 -10.86 -0.01 3.05
C LEU A 109 -12.11 -0.88 2.87
N LYS A 110 -13.22 -0.49 3.52
CA LYS A 110 -14.55 -1.09 3.29
C LYS A 110 -15.04 -0.77 1.87
N LYS A 111 -16.01 -1.55 1.37
CA LYS A 111 -16.51 -1.53 -0.02
C LYS A 111 -16.68 -0.12 -0.61
N ASP A 112 -17.40 0.77 0.06
CA ASP A 112 -17.67 2.12 -0.49
C ASP A 112 -16.43 3.01 -0.57
N ASN A 113 -15.62 3.00 0.49
CA ASN A 113 -14.34 3.71 0.51
C ASN A 113 -13.36 3.15 -0.50
N LEU A 114 -13.32 1.83 -0.66
CA LEU A 114 -12.49 1.16 -1.64
C LEU A 114 -12.93 1.50 -3.07
N ARG A 115 -14.25 1.52 -3.34
CA ARG A 115 -14.81 1.95 -4.63
C ARG A 115 -14.38 3.38 -4.95
N ARG A 116 -14.61 4.31 -4.02
CA ARG A 116 -14.21 5.72 -4.18
C ARG A 116 -12.71 5.86 -4.40
N PHE A 117 -11.90 5.13 -3.64
CA PHE A 117 -10.45 5.14 -3.76
C PHE A 117 -9.98 4.59 -5.11
N LYS A 118 -10.57 3.49 -5.61
CA LYS A 118 -10.30 2.93 -6.94
C LYS A 118 -10.65 3.90 -8.05
N SER A 119 -11.81 4.56 -7.97
CA SER A 119 -12.21 5.57 -8.94
C SER A 119 -11.21 6.73 -8.98
N ALA A 120 -10.73 7.16 -7.80
CA ALA A 120 -9.73 8.23 -7.71
C ALA A 120 -8.41 7.85 -8.36
N LEU A 121 -7.90 6.64 -8.06
CA LEU A 121 -6.67 6.13 -8.67
C LEU A 121 -6.82 6.04 -10.20
N TYR A 122 -7.95 5.54 -10.68
CA TYR A 122 -8.22 5.42 -12.11
C TYR A 122 -8.23 6.77 -12.83
N LEU A 123 -8.90 7.78 -12.26
CA LEU A 123 -8.92 9.14 -12.84
C LEU A 123 -7.58 9.87 -12.73
N LEU A 124 -6.64 9.33 -11.94
CA LEU A 124 -5.27 9.83 -11.79
C LEU A 124 -4.27 8.97 -12.58
N ASP A 125 -4.75 8.26 -13.60
CA ASP A 125 -3.99 7.38 -14.51
C ASP A 125 -3.19 6.27 -13.80
N ILE A 126 -3.67 5.82 -12.64
CA ILE A 126 -3.14 4.66 -11.94
C ILE A 126 -4.05 3.47 -12.26
N ASP A 127 -3.61 2.60 -13.18
CA ASP A 127 -4.43 1.46 -13.62
C ASP A 127 -4.74 0.51 -12.46
N CYS A 128 -5.99 0.55 -12.01
CA CYS A 128 -6.56 -0.35 -11.01
C CYS A 128 -7.75 -1.15 -11.58
N LYS A 129 -8.09 -0.98 -12.87
CA LYS A 129 -9.32 -1.50 -13.48
C LYS A 129 -9.08 -2.74 -14.33
N THR A 130 -7.85 -3.02 -14.77
CA THR A 130 -7.53 -4.31 -15.40
C THR A 130 -7.96 -5.47 -14.50
N LYS A 131 -8.61 -6.48 -15.09
CA LYS A 131 -8.99 -7.71 -14.35
C LYS A 131 -7.74 -8.30 -13.68
N GLY A 132 -7.80 -8.50 -12.37
CA GLY A 132 -6.67 -8.98 -11.56
C GLY A 132 -5.89 -7.88 -10.84
N CYS A 133 -5.97 -6.61 -11.26
CA CYS A 133 -5.22 -5.48 -10.67
C CYS A 133 -5.91 -4.82 -9.47
N ALA A 134 -7.05 -5.35 -9.00
CA ALA A 134 -7.78 -4.77 -7.87
C ALA A 134 -6.94 -4.69 -6.58
N PHE A 135 -5.88 -5.48 -6.46
CA PHE A 135 -4.95 -5.43 -5.34
C PHE A 135 -4.04 -4.19 -5.34
N ILE A 136 -3.84 -3.53 -6.49
CA ILE A 136 -3.08 -2.28 -6.60
C ILE A 136 -3.69 -1.24 -5.68
N ALA A 137 -5.01 -1.05 -5.71
CA ALA A 137 -5.71 -0.16 -4.80
C ALA A 137 -5.52 -0.52 -3.31
N HIS A 138 -5.38 -1.81 -2.99
CA HIS A 138 -5.06 -2.23 -1.63
C HIS A 138 -3.62 -1.88 -1.23
N LEU A 139 -2.65 -2.06 -2.12
CA LEU A 139 -1.27 -1.67 -1.87
C LEU A 139 -1.15 -0.16 -1.71
N TRP A 140 -1.79 0.65 -2.56
CA TRP A 140 -1.88 2.11 -2.40
C TRP A 140 -2.49 2.53 -1.08
N ALA A 141 -3.59 1.89 -0.68
CA ALA A 141 -4.22 2.15 0.61
C ALA A 141 -3.28 1.81 1.78
N ILE A 142 -2.50 0.73 1.67
CA ILE A 142 -1.51 0.33 2.69
C ILE A 142 -0.34 1.31 2.73
N ALA A 143 0.26 1.64 1.58
CA ALA A 143 1.37 2.58 1.47
C ALA A 143 1.01 3.92 2.11
N LEU A 144 -0.17 4.46 1.83
CA LEU A 144 -0.57 5.77 2.31
C LEU A 144 -1.35 5.72 3.64
N LYS A 145 -1.47 4.54 4.28
CA LYS A 145 -2.24 4.33 5.51
C LYS A 145 -3.66 4.92 5.41
N ALA A 146 -4.33 4.68 4.29
CA ALA A 146 -5.69 5.13 4.04
C ALA A 146 -6.66 4.39 4.98
N THR A 147 -7.35 5.16 5.81
CA THR A 147 -8.46 4.69 6.66
C THR A 147 -9.74 5.42 6.29
N ARG A 148 -10.90 5.00 6.81
CA ARG A 148 -12.20 5.64 6.51
C ARG A 148 -12.16 7.17 6.59
N SER A 149 -11.58 7.72 7.67
CA SER A 149 -11.48 9.18 7.86
C SER A 149 -10.37 9.84 7.03
N ARG A 150 -9.40 9.07 6.53
CA ARG A 150 -8.23 9.58 5.81
C ARG A 150 -8.32 9.43 4.30
N VAL A 151 -9.28 8.68 3.75
CA VAL A 151 -9.47 8.52 2.31
C VAL A 151 -9.48 9.86 1.56
N PRO A 152 -10.25 10.88 1.96
CA PRO A 152 -10.24 12.17 1.26
C PRO A 152 -8.85 12.83 1.27
N LEU A 153 -8.17 12.79 2.41
CA LEU A 153 -6.83 13.36 2.59
C LEU A 153 -5.77 12.64 1.75
N VAL A 154 -5.87 11.31 1.68
CA VAL A 154 -4.94 10.48 0.89
C VAL A 154 -5.17 10.72 -0.60
N ILE A 155 -6.43 10.76 -1.06
CA ILE A 155 -6.74 11.06 -2.47
C ILE A 155 -6.20 12.44 -2.85
N LYS A 156 -6.42 13.44 -2.00
CA LYS A 156 -5.87 14.79 -2.17
C LYS A 156 -4.35 14.80 -2.27
N LYS A 157 -3.67 13.98 -1.47
CA LYS A 157 -2.21 13.84 -1.51
C LYS A 157 -1.73 13.25 -2.84
N ILE A 158 -2.39 12.21 -3.35
CA ILE A 158 -2.05 11.63 -4.67
C ILE A 158 -2.31 12.65 -5.77
N TRP A 159 -3.48 13.32 -5.73
CA TRP A 159 -3.84 14.37 -6.69
C TRP A 159 -2.77 15.47 -6.73
N LYS A 160 -2.38 16.01 -5.57
CA LYS A 160 -1.30 17.01 -5.50
C LYS A 160 0.01 16.51 -6.12
N ALA A 161 0.41 15.28 -5.83
CA ALA A 161 1.64 14.70 -6.37
C ALA A 161 1.58 14.59 -7.90
N ARG A 162 0.46 14.10 -8.45
CA ARG A 162 0.25 13.94 -9.90
C ARG A 162 0.28 15.27 -10.67
N TYR A 163 -0.16 16.36 -10.05
CA TYR A 163 -0.15 17.69 -10.65
C TYR A 163 1.07 18.54 -10.23
N GLY A 164 2.05 17.99 -9.51
CA GLY A 164 3.23 18.74 -9.05
C GLY A 164 2.93 19.89 -8.08
N ILE A 165 1.82 19.81 -7.34
CA ILE A 165 1.34 20.89 -6.46
C ILE A 165 1.98 20.78 -5.08
N THR A 166 2.93 21.65 -4.77
CA THR A 166 3.57 21.70 -3.44
C THR A 166 2.69 22.43 -2.43
N ARG A 167 2.29 23.67 -2.73
CA ARG A 167 1.37 24.49 -1.93
C ARG A 167 0.06 24.64 -2.67
N MET A 168 -1.04 24.54 -1.94
CA MET A 168 -2.37 24.50 -2.52
C MET A 168 -2.99 25.89 -2.54
N THR A 169 -3.34 26.37 -3.73
CA THR A 169 -4.09 27.62 -3.90
C THR A 169 -5.59 27.39 -3.73
N GLN A 170 -6.36 28.48 -3.67
CA GLN A 170 -7.83 28.40 -3.69
C GLN A 170 -8.35 27.81 -5.00
N GLN A 171 -7.69 28.11 -6.11
CA GLN A 171 -8.03 27.55 -7.42
C GLN A 171 -7.77 26.04 -7.47
N ASP A 172 -6.65 25.58 -6.91
CA ASP A 172 -6.36 24.13 -6.80
C ASP A 172 -7.37 23.42 -5.90
N LEU A 173 -7.83 24.08 -4.84
CA LEU A 173 -8.89 23.56 -3.98
C LEU A 173 -10.18 23.37 -4.74
N GLN A 174 -10.58 24.35 -5.54
CA GLN A 174 -11.79 24.26 -6.34
C GLN A 174 -11.71 23.10 -7.34
N LYS A 175 -10.59 22.99 -8.08
CA LYS A 175 -10.33 21.87 -9.00
C LYS A 175 -10.31 20.51 -8.29
N PHE A 176 -9.72 20.44 -7.10
CA PHE A 176 -9.72 19.22 -6.31
C PHE A 176 -11.13 18.84 -5.85
N LEU A 177 -11.95 19.80 -5.42
CA LEU A 177 -13.34 19.55 -5.01
C LEU A 177 -14.17 19.05 -6.19
N GLU A 178 -14.04 19.66 -7.36
CA GLU A 178 -14.65 19.19 -8.61
C GLU A 178 -14.22 17.77 -8.96
N PHE A 179 -12.91 17.48 -8.95
CA PHE A 179 -12.41 16.12 -9.11
C PHE A 179 -13.03 15.15 -8.08
N TYR A 180 -13.13 15.56 -6.81
CA TYR A 180 -13.58 14.71 -5.72
C TYR A 180 -15.09 14.41 -5.75
N THR A 181 -15.93 15.34 -6.24
CA THR A 181 -17.37 15.10 -6.40
C THR A 181 -17.65 13.99 -7.42
N HIS A 182 -16.87 13.92 -8.51
CA HIS A 182 -16.99 12.85 -9.52
C HIS A 182 -16.65 11.44 -9.00
N LEU A 183 -16.01 11.32 -7.83
CA LEU A 183 -15.69 10.01 -7.21
C LEU A 183 -16.88 9.39 -6.47
N SER A 184 -17.98 10.13 -6.33
CA SER A 184 -19.14 9.76 -5.52
C SER A 184 -20.28 9.13 -6.33
N ALA A 185 -20.18 9.13 -7.66
CA ALA A 185 -21.11 8.50 -8.58
C ALA A 185 -20.91 6.97 -8.68
#